data_AF-A0A226WVU0-F1
#
_entry.id   AF-A0A226WVU0-F1
#
_cell.length_a   1.000
_cell.length_b   1.000
_cell.length_c   1.000
_cell.angle_alpha   90.00
_cell.angle_beta   90.00
_cell.angle_gamma   90.00
#
_symmetry.space_group_name_H-M   'P 1'
#
loop_
_entity.id
_entity.type
_entity.pdbx_description
1 polymer ?
#
loop_
_entity_poly.entity_id
_entity_poly.type
_entity_poly.pdbx_seq_one_letter_code
_entity_poly.pdbx_strand_id
1 'polypeptide(L)'
;MKLFRVEVSTHRTDWVVTNDITQDSSQATQDACGLRWKIEQFHRELKQLTGLQRCQCRKARIQRNHIASAVLVWVRLADIARQTKRTLYQVKHEMLDNFLRRELKNPSVPMRFA
;
A
#
# COMPACT_ATOMS: atom_id res chain seq x y z
N MET A 1 33.20 -2.06 -1.84
CA MET A 1 32.04 -2.84 -1.35
C MET A 1 32.39 -3.45 -0.01
N LYS A 2 31.48 -3.39 0.96
CA LYS A 2 31.62 -3.99 2.30
C LYS A 2 30.42 -4.91 2.56
N LEU A 3 30.70 -6.10 3.08
CA LEU A 3 29.69 -7.03 3.56
C LEU A 3 29.45 -6.77 5.05
N PHE A 4 28.20 -6.59 5.44
CA PHE A 4 27.82 -6.29 6.81
C PHE A 4 26.76 -7.29 7.29
N ARG A 5 26.97 -7.84 8.49
CA ARG A 5 26.08 -8.83 9.11
C ARG A 5 25.08 -8.09 9.99
N VAL A 6 23.78 -8.36 9.81
CA VAL A 6 22.71 -7.79 10.63
C VAL A 6 21.96 -8.92 11.32
N GLU A 7 22.00 -8.96 12.64
CA GLU A 7 21.10 -9.82 13.41
C GLU A 7 19.73 -9.15 13.48
N VAL A 8 18.73 -9.78 12.85
CA VAL A 8 17.35 -9.28 12.75
C VAL A 8 16.48 -9.86 13.88
N SER A 9 16.73 -11.11 14.24
CA SER A 9 16.12 -11.79 15.39
C SER A 9 17.03 -12.91 15.88
N THR A 10 16.67 -13.55 17.00
CA THR A 10 17.40 -14.72 17.56
C THR A 10 17.59 -15.86 16.56
N HIS A 11 16.77 -15.93 15.50
CA HIS A 11 16.81 -16.99 14.49
C HIS A 11 17.07 -16.49 13.06
N ARG A 12 17.30 -15.19 12.87
CA ARG A 12 17.51 -14.61 11.53
C ARG A 12 18.68 -13.64 11.53
N THR A 13 19.66 -13.96 10.69
CA THR A 13 20.76 -13.07 10.32
C THR A 13 20.62 -12.73 8.84
N ASP A 14 20.59 -11.45 8.52
CA ASP A 14 20.66 -10.94 7.16
C ASP A 14 22.08 -10.45 6.84
N TRP A 15 22.44 -10.51 5.56
CA TRP A 15 23.72 -10.02 5.07
C TRP A 15 23.47 -8.91 4.05
N VAL A 16 24.04 -7.73 4.31
CA VAL A 16 23.86 -6.55 3.47
C VAL A 16 25.20 -6.21 2.83
N VAL A 17 25.20 -6.07 1.51
CA VAL A 17 26.34 -5.55 0.76
C VAL A 17 26.07 -4.08 0.47
N THR A 18 26.99 -3.21 0.90
CA THR A 18 26.89 -1.78 0.68
C THR A 18 28.17 -1.21 0.06
N ASN A 19 28.00 -0.13 -0.72
CA ASN A 19 29.12 0.66 -1.22
C ASN A 19 29.62 1.68 -0.18
N ASP A 20 28.83 1.93 0.87
CA ASP A 20 29.25 2.74 2.00
C ASP A 20 30.23 1.96 2.88
N ILE A 21 31.51 2.27 2.72
CA ILE A 21 32.61 1.64 3.48
C ILE A 21 32.58 2.00 4.97
N THR A 22 31.95 3.12 5.33
CA THR A 22 31.86 3.62 6.71
C THR A 22 30.72 2.97 7.50
N GLN A 23 29.79 2.29 6.82
CA GLN A 23 28.67 1.62 7.47
C GLN A 23 29.15 0.54 8.45
N ASP A 24 28.89 0.75 9.74
CA ASP A 24 29.19 -0.16 10.85
C ASP A 24 28.03 -0.28 11.86
N SER A 25 26.89 0.37 11.57
CA SER A 25 25.74 0.44 12.46
C SER A 25 24.64 -0.54 12.05
N SER A 26 24.35 -1.48 12.94
CA SER A 26 23.21 -2.37 12.80
C SER A 26 21.88 -1.62 12.75
N GLN A 27 21.72 -0.56 13.55
CA GLN A 27 20.49 0.23 13.59
C GLN A 27 20.27 0.96 12.25
N ALA A 28 21.29 1.66 11.74
CA ALA A 28 21.19 2.36 10.46
C ALA A 28 20.86 1.39 9.31
N THR A 29 21.42 0.17 9.36
CA THR A 29 21.13 -0.86 8.37
C THR A 29 19.70 -1.40 8.50
N GLN A 30 19.20 -1.60 9.73
CA GLN A 30 17.81 -1.98 9.97
C GLN A 30 16.82 -0.91 9.48
N ASP A 31 17.11 0.37 9.70
CA ASP A 31 16.28 1.48 9.23
C ASP A 31 16.23 1.53 7.70
N ALA A 32 17.37 1.36 7.04
CA ALA A 32 17.45 1.27 5.57
C ALA A 32 16.67 0.06 5.03
N CYS A 33 16.76 -1.10 5.69
CA CYS A 33 15.96 -2.28 5.36
C CYS A 33 14.46 -2.04 5.57
N GLY A 34 14.08 -1.32 6.63
CA GLY A 34 12.71 -0.91 6.91
C GLY A 34 12.15 0.03 5.83
N LEU A 35 12.97 0.97 5.36
CA LEU A 35 12.64 1.83 4.23
C LEU A 35 12.46 1.01 2.95
N ARG A 36 13.36 0.05 2.69
CA ARG A 36 13.26 -0.85 1.52
C ARG A 36 11.93 -1.58 1.49
N TRP A 37 11.44 -2.03 2.65
CA TRP A 37 10.14 -2.72 2.75
C TRP A 37 8.95 -1.87 2.28
N LYS A 38 9.06 -0.54 2.29
CA LYS A 38 7.99 0.35 1.82
C LYS A 38 7.63 0.14 0.36
N ILE A 39 8.55 -0.32 -0.50
CA ILE A 39 8.22 -0.64 -1.89
C ILE A 39 7.30 -1.86 -1.99
N GLU A 40 7.50 -2.85 -1.13
CA GLU A 40 6.67 -4.05 -1.08
C GLU A 40 5.28 -3.71 -0.53
N GLN A 41 5.23 -2.88 0.52
CA GLN A 41 3.99 -2.34 1.04
C GLN A 41 3.22 -1.58 -0.05
N PHE A 42 3.89 -0.68 -0.78
CA PHE A 42 3.31 0.05 -1.91
C PHE A 42 2.74 -0.89 -2.97
N HIS A 43 3.53 -1.87 -3.46
CA HIS A 43 3.05 -2.81 -4.47
C HIS A 43 1.86 -3.65 -4.01
N ARG A 44 1.87 -4.10 -2.74
CA ARG A 44 0.76 -4.87 -2.16
C ARG A 44 -0.52 -4.03 -2.10
N GLU A 45 -0.45 -2.85 -1.51
CA GLU A 45 -1.58 -1.95 -1.37
C GLU A 45 -2.11 -1.47 -2.73
N LEU A 46 -1.22 -1.13 -3.66
CA LEU A 46 -1.60 -0.75 -5.02
C LEU A 46 -2.42 -1.85 -5.70
N LYS A 47 -1.92 -3.09 -5.71
CA LYS A 47 -2.62 -4.23 -6.33
C LYS A 47 -3.98 -4.49 -5.68
N GLN A 48 -4.04 -4.51 -4.35
CA GLN A 48 -5.23 -4.88 -3.60
C GLN A 48 -6.32 -3.80 -3.60
N LEU A 49 -5.94 -2.53 -3.47
CA LEU A 49 -6.90 -1.45 -3.18
C LEU A 49 -7.35 -0.67 -4.41
N THR A 50 -6.58 -0.69 -5.50
CA THR A 50 -6.86 0.14 -6.69
C THR A 50 -7.30 -0.65 -7.91
N GLY A 51 -7.25 -1.99 -7.86
CA GLY A 51 -7.60 -2.82 -9.00
C GLY A 51 -6.60 -2.75 -10.15
N LEU A 52 -5.32 -2.45 -9.86
CA LEU A 52 -4.24 -2.37 -10.85
C LEU A 52 -4.25 -3.54 -11.85
N GLN A 53 -4.47 -4.77 -11.35
CA GLN A 53 -4.42 -6.00 -12.13
C GLN A 53 -5.76 -6.39 -12.76
N ARG A 54 -6.80 -5.55 -12.66
CA ARG A 54 -8.15 -5.86 -13.15
C ARG A 54 -8.43 -5.32 -14.56
N CYS A 55 -7.51 -4.58 -15.17
CA CYS A 55 -7.68 -4.04 -16.51
C CYS A 55 -7.69 -5.14 -17.57
N GLN A 56 -8.82 -5.31 -18.28
CA GLN A 56 -8.99 -6.32 -19.33
C GLN A 56 -8.66 -5.79 -20.74
N CYS A 57 -8.17 -4.55 -20.86
CA CYS A 57 -7.90 -3.93 -22.16
C CYS A 57 -6.70 -4.57 -22.87
N ARG A 58 -6.77 -4.80 -24.17
CA ARG A 58 -5.65 -5.42 -24.91
C ARG A 58 -4.61 -4.42 -25.43
N LYS A 59 -4.96 -3.14 -25.55
CA LYS A 59 -4.06 -2.10 -26.08
C LYS A 59 -3.08 -1.63 -25.01
N ALA A 60 -1.78 -1.69 -25.31
CA ALA A 60 -0.71 -1.31 -24.39
C ALA A 60 -0.84 0.13 -23.85
N ARG A 61 -1.27 1.09 -24.68
CA ARG A 61 -1.52 2.48 -24.24
C ARG A 61 -2.58 2.55 -23.14
N ILE A 62 -3.66 1.80 -23.29
CA ILE A 62 -4.78 1.80 -22.32
C ILE A 62 -4.33 1.13 -21.02
N GLN A 63 -3.57 0.04 -21.12
CA GLN A 63 -2.97 -0.62 -19.94
C GLN A 63 -2.06 0.33 -19.16
N ARG A 64 -1.16 1.07 -19.85
CA ARG A 64 -0.31 2.08 -19.19
C ARG A 64 -1.13 3.19 -18.54
N ASN A 65 -2.19 3.66 -19.21
CA ASN A 65 -3.09 4.66 -18.62
C ASN A 65 -3.77 4.12 -17.36
N HIS A 66 -4.27 2.89 -17.36
CA HIS A 66 -4.87 2.25 -16.18
C HIS A 66 -3.88 2.16 -15.02
N ILE A 67 -2.63 1.74 -15.30
CA ILE A 67 -1.56 1.71 -14.31
C ILE A 67 -1.33 3.09 -13.70
N ALA A 68 -1.22 4.13 -14.54
CA ALA A 68 -1.03 5.50 -14.07
C ALA A 68 -2.20 5.98 -13.20
N SER A 69 -3.45 5.73 -13.63
CA SER A 69 -4.65 6.07 -12.85
C SER A 69 -4.68 5.34 -11.50
N ALA A 70 -4.35 4.04 -11.46
CA ALA A 70 -4.27 3.26 -10.23
C ALA A 70 -3.23 3.85 -9.25
N VAL A 71 -2.06 4.25 -9.75
CA VAL A 71 -1.02 4.90 -8.93
C VAL A 71 -1.52 6.25 -8.39
N LEU A 72 -2.15 7.08 -9.21
CA LEU A 72 -2.71 8.37 -8.77
C LEU A 72 -3.77 8.20 -7.66
N VAL A 73 -4.65 7.21 -7.80
CA VAL A 73 -5.64 6.88 -6.76
C VAL A 73 -4.93 6.43 -5.48
N TRP A 74 -3.91 5.57 -5.57
CA TRP A 74 -3.15 5.14 -4.39
C TRP A 74 -2.50 6.33 -3.68
N VAL A 75 -1.86 7.25 -4.42
CA VAL A 75 -1.24 8.46 -3.84
C VAL A 75 -2.26 9.29 -3.08
N ARG A 76 -3.46 9.48 -3.65
CA ARG A 76 -4.53 10.22 -2.97
C ARG A 76 -5.05 9.51 -1.73
N LEU A 77 -5.25 8.19 -1.79
CA LEU A 77 -5.63 7.40 -0.62
C LEU A 77 -4.57 7.47 0.49
N ALA A 78 -3.28 7.41 0.12
CA ALA A 78 -2.18 7.51 1.07
C ALA A 78 -2.06 8.88 1.72
N ASP A 79 -2.36 9.95 0.99
CA ASP A 79 -2.45 11.31 1.53
C ASP A 79 -3.60 11.43 2.54
N ILE A 80 -4.81 10.98 2.18
CA ILE A 80 -5.97 10.98 3.09
C ILE A 80 -5.70 10.12 4.33
N ALA A 81 -5.11 8.94 4.16
CA ALA A 81 -4.75 8.05 5.26
C ALA A 81 -3.81 8.72 6.26
N ARG A 82 -2.78 9.44 5.77
CA ARG A 82 -1.86 10.22 6.61
C ARG A 82 -2.57 11.35 7.35
N GLN A 83 -3.40 12.14 6.65
CA GLN A 83 -4.15 13.26 7.25
C GLN A 83 -5.14 12.79 8.33
N THR A 84 -5.78 11.64 8.12
CA THR A 84 -6.80 11.08 9.02
C THR A 84 -6.24 10.13 10.08
N LYS A 85 -4.91 9.87 10.06
CA LYS A 85 -4.24 8.87 10.92
C LYS A 85 -4.89 7.48 10.84
N ARG A 86 -5.34 7.10 9.64
CA ARG A 86 -5.92 5.78 9.33
C ARG A 86 -5.00 5.00 8.41
N THR A 87 -5.23 3.70 8.30
CA THR A 87 -4.59 2.87 7.26
C THR A 87 -5.26 3.11 5.90
N LEU A 88 -4.54 2.88 4.80
CA LEU A 88 -5.17 2.92 3.46
C LEU A 88 -6.34 1.94 3.34
N TYR A 89 -6.25 0.79 4.00
CA TYR A 89 -7.33 -0.20 4.03
C TYR A 89 -8.59 0.36 4.67
N GLN A 90 -8.48 0.99 5.85
CA GLN A 90 -9.62 1.64 6.50
C GLN A 90 -10.22 2.73 5.61
N VAL A 91 -9.38 3.61 5.08
CA VAL A 91 -9.85 4.68 4.18
C VAL A 91 -10.59 4.07 2.98
N LYS A 92 -10.07 3.01 2.36
CA LYS A 92 -10.66 2.39 1.17
C LYS A 92 -11.96 1.63 1.45
N HIS A 93 -12.03 0.88 2.54
CA HIS A 93 -13.19 0.02 2.83
C HIS A 93 -14.32 0.80 3.50
N GLU A 94 -14.00 1.78 4.35
CA GLU A 94 -15.00 2.50 5.15
C GLU A 94 -15.60 3.71 4.41
N MET A 95 -15.23 3.97 3.15
CA MET A 95 -15.68 5.16 2.39
C MET A 95 -17.21 5.30 2.38
N LEU A 96 -17.93 4.18 2.35
CA LEU A 96 -19.39 4.13 2.26
C LEU A 96 -20.06 3.62 3.53
N ASP A 97 -19.31 3.31 4.59
CA ASP A 97 -19.88 2.68 5.79
C ASP A 97 -20.99 3.51 6.41
N ASN A 98 -20.75 4.82 6.56
CA ASN A 98 -21.74 5.72 7.12
C ASN A 98 -22.97 5.87 6.22
N PHE A 99 -22.76 5.87 4.90
CA PHE A 99 -23.86 5.91 3.93
C PHE A 99 -24.70 4.64 4.03
N LEU A 100 -24.08 3.46 3.95
CA LEU A 100 -24.76 2.17 4.04
C LEU A 100 -25.51 2.00 5.37
N ARG A 101 -24.90 2.39 6.50
CA ARG A 101 -25.57 2.36 7.81
C ARG A 101 -26.80 3.27 7.86
N ARG A 102 -26.80 4.40 7.15
CA ARG A 102 -27.95 5.30 7.07
C ARG A 102 -29.06 4.71 6.20
N GLU A 103 -28.71 4.24 5.00
CA GLU A 103 -29.67 3.63 4.08
C GLU A 103 -30.30 2.35 4.64
N LEU A 104 -29.56 1.55 5.41
CA LEU A 104 -30.13 0.36 6.06
C LEU A 104 -31.09 0.70 7.21
N LYS A 105 -30.89 1.82 7.90
CA LYS A 105 -31.78 2.25 9.00
C LYS A 105 -33.03 2.96 8.50
N ASN A 106 -32.89 3.78 7.48
CA ASN A 106 -33.98 4.55 6.88
C ASN A 106 -33.75 4.62 5.36
N PRO A 107 -34.23 3.61 4.61
CA PRO A 107 -33.95 3.52 3.18
C PRO A 107 -34.59 4.68 2.43
N SER A 108 -33.78 5.43 1.69
CA SER A 108 -34.26 6.50 0.81
C SER A 108 -35.09 5.95 -0.37
N VAL A 109 -34.78 4.71 -0.78
CA VAL A 109 -35.50 3.97 -1.82
C VAL A 109 -36.19 2.75 -1.18
N PRO A 110 -37.53 2.77 -0.99
CA PRO A 110 -38.24 1.65 -0.40
C PRO A 110 -38.28 0.48 -1.38
N MET A 111 -37.60 -0.62 -1.04
CA MET A 111 -37.77 -1.89 -1.74
C MET A 111 -39.07 -2.55 -1.27
N ARG A 112 -40.07 -2.63 -2.15
CA ARG A 112 -41.27 -3.45 -1.92
C ARG A 112 -41.02 -4.81 -2.55
N PHE A 113 -41.26 -5.87 -1.80
CA PHE A 113 -41.37 -7.20 -2.40
C PHE A 113 -42.61 -7.22 -3.28
N ALA A 114 -42.48 -7.81 -4.48
CA ALA A 114 -43.58 -8.03 -5.41
C ALA A 114 -44.56 -9.06 -4.85
#